data_AF-A0AA88ZSA3-F1
#
_entry.id   AF-A0AA88ZSA3-F1
#
_cell.length_a   1.000
_cell.length_b   1.000
_cell.length_c   1.000
_cell.angle_alpha   90.00
_cell.angle_beta   90.00
_cell.angle_gamma   90.00
#
_symmetry.space_group_name_H-M   'P 1'
#
loop_
_entity.id
_entity.type
_entity.pdbx_description
1 polymer ?
#
loop_
_entity_poly.entity_id
_entity_poly.type
_entity_poly.pdbx_seq_one_letter_code
_entity_poly.pdbx_strand_id
1 'polypeptide(L)'
;MKITGVSVNKVVNIYENNKNKVNKNKKVCKKDTLEISKLGKELCSVENGEVSSVTPERIEEIKSQIAKGTYKVDSKLIAKKMLSKYRK
;
A
#
# COMPACT_ATOMS: atom_id res chain seq x y z
N MET A 1 -21.43 -41.11 -61.31
CA MET A 1 -20.89 -40.16 -60.30
C MET A 1 -21.92 -40.03 -59.19
N LYS A 2 -21.57 -40.32 -57.92
CA LYS A 2 -22.50 -40.25 -56.78
C LYS A 2 -22.29 -38.93 -56.05
N ILE A 3 -23.28 -38.04 -56.10
CA ILE A 3 -23.22 -36.72 -55.46
C ILE A 3 -24.03 -36.81 -54.17
N THR A 4 -23.35 -36.92 -53.02
CA THR A 4 -24.01 -36.88 -51.71
C THR A 4 -24.28 -35.43 -51.34
N GLY A 5 -25.55 -35.08 -51.11
CA GLY A 5 -25.97 -33.75 -50.69
C GLY A 5 -25.27 -33.28 -49.42
N VAL A 6 -24.83 -32.03 -49.42
CA VAL A 6 -24.15 -31.39 -48.29
C VAL A 6 -25.03 -31.52 -47.06
N SER A 7 -24.53 -32.17 -46.01
CA SER A 7 -25.32 -32.45 -44.81
C SER A 7 -25.72 -31.13 -44.12
N VAL A 8 -27.01 -30.97 -43.85
CA VAL A 8 -27.61 -29.76 -43.29
C VAL A 8 -26.94 -29.37 -41.95
N ASN A 9 -26.52 -30.38 -41.17
CA ASN A 9 -25.78 -30.19 -39.92
C ASN A 9 -24.44 -29.45 -40.10
N LYS A 10 -23.77 -29.64 -41.24
CA LYS A 10 -22.50 -28.97 -41.53
C LYS A 10 -22.72 -27.48 -41.80
N VAL A 11 -23.84 -27.12 -42.41
CA VAL A 11 -24.23 -25.72 -42.68
C VAL A 11 -24.62 -25.01 -41.38
N VAL A 12 -25.37 -25.68 -40.51
CA VAL A 12 -25.77 -25.13 -39.20
C VAL A 12 -24.54 -24.85 -38.30
N ASN A 13 -23.57 -25.76 -38.26
CA ASN A 13 -22.34 -25.55 -37.50
C ASN A 13 -21.50 -24.37 -37.99
N ILE A 14 -21.52 -24.05 -39.29
CA ILE A 14 -20.80 -22.90 -39.85
C ILE A 14 -21.43 -21.58 -39.37
N TYR A 15 -22.76 -21.55 -39.25
CA TYR A 15 -23.48 -20.38 -38.73
C TYR A 15 -23.29 -20.20 -37.22
N GLU A 16 -23.32 -21.28 -36.44
CA GLU A 16 -23.05 -21.21 -34.99
C GLU A 16 -21.62 -20.74 -34.70
N ASN A 17 -20.65 -21.23 -35.46
CA ASN A 17 -19.25 -20.90 -35.26
C ASN A 17 -18.88 -19.47 -35.73
N ASN A 18 -19.66 -18.90 -36.65
CA ASN A 18 -19.56 -17.50 -37.10
C ASN A 18 -20.37 -16.51 -36.25
N LYS A 19 -21.02 -16.97 -35.18
CA LYS A 19 -21.64 -16.09 -34.20
C LYS A 19 -20.52 -15.39 -33.43
N ASN A 20 -20.04 -14.28 -33.99
CA ASN A 20 -18.99 -13.44 -33.44
C ASN A 20 -19.21 -13.29 -31.94
N LYS A 21 -18.33 -13.91 -31.15
CA LYS A 21 -18.22 -13.63 -29.72
C LYS A 21 -17.80 -12.18 -29.62
N VAL A 22 -18.76 -11.28 -29.55
CA VAL A 22 -18.54 -9.90 -29.16
C VAL A 22 -18.04 -9.98 -27.74
N ASN A 23 -16.72 -10.04 -27.59
CA ASN A 23 -16.06 -9.88 -26.32
C ASN A 23 -16.50 -8.53 -25.80
N LYS A 24 -17.46 -8.53 -24.87
CA LYS A 24 -17.86 -7.33 -24.14
C LYS A 24 -16.60 -6.88 -23.41
N ASN A 25 -15.85 -5.96 -24.02
CA ASN A 25 -14.77 -5.27 -23.35
C ASN A 25 -15.41 -4.61 -22.13
N LYS A 26 -15.19 -5.20 -20.95
CA LYS A 26 -15.65 -4.63 -19.69
C LYS A 26 -15.10 -3.21 -19.66
N LYS A 27 -15.98 -2.22 -19.59
CA LYS A 27 -15.58 -0.82 -19.41
C LYS A 27 -14.71 -0.78 -18.15
N VAL A 28 -13.41 -0.56 -18.33
CA VAL A 28 -12.50 -0.34 -17.22
C VAL A 28 -12.87 1.01 -16.62
N CYS A 29 -13.65 0.98 -15.56
CA CYS A 29 -13.92 2.17 -14.75
C CYS A 29 -12.61 2.52 -14.04
N LYS A 30 -11.88 3.49 -14.60
CA LYS A 30 -10.70 4.05 -13.94
C LYS A 30 -11.19 4.73 -12.67
N LYS A 31 -10.81 4.17 -11.52
CA LYS A 31 -11.04 4.77 -10.20
C LYS A 31 -9.90 5.74 -9.94
N ASP A 32 -10.16 6.77 -9.14
CA ASP A 32 -9.11 7.64 -8.65
C ASP A 32 -8.16 6.82 -7.76
N THR A 33 -6.86 6.93 -8.03
CA THR A 33 -5.80 6.32 -7.23
C THR A 33 -4.94 7.42 -6.62
N LEU A 34 -4.62 7.26 -5.33
CA LEU A 34 -3.63 8.09 -4.65
C LEU A 34 -2.36 7.26 -4.51
N GLU A 35 -1.30 7.68 -5.21
CA GLU A 35 0.01 7.01 -5.17
C GLU A 35 1.04 7.90 -4.48
N ILE A 36 1.82 7.31 -3.59
CA ILE A 36 2.97 7.98 -2.99
C ILE A 36 4.13 7.91 -4.00
N SER A 37 4.80 9.03 -4.23
CA SER A 37 5.94 9.10 -5.14
C SER A 37 7.03 8.11 -4.70
N LYS A 38 7.77 7.55 -5.66
CA LYS A 38 8.87 6.61 -5.38
C LYS A 38 9.89 7.23 -4.40
N LEU A 39 10.23 8.50 -4.62
CA LEU A 39 11.08 9.28 -3.73
C LEU A 39 10.46 9.46 -2.33
N GLY A 40 9.15 9.69 -2.24
CA GLY A 40 8.45 9.75 -0.95
C GLY A 40 8.52 8.43 -0.18
N LYS A 41 8.45 7.29 -0.88
CA LYS A 41 8.62 5.96 -0.28
C LYS A 41 10.06 5.74 0.20
N GLU A 42 11.05 6.14 -0.59
CA GLU A 42 12.47 6.01 -0.24
C GLU A 42 12.86 6.92 0.94
N LEU A 43 12.31 8.13 1.01
CA LEU A 43 12.50 9.06 2.14
C LEU A 43 11.71 8.67 3.39
N CYS A 44 10.65 7.87 3.23
CA CYS A 44 9.89 7.32 4.35
C CYS A 44 10.64 6.13 4.94
N SER A 45 11.72 6.39 5.68
CA SER A 45 12.48 5.38 6.43
C SER A 45 11.70 4.78 7.63
N VAL A 46 10.36 4.88 7.64
CA VAL A 46 9.48 4.64 8.80
C VAL A 46 8.57 3.42 8.60
N GLU A 47 8.51 2.82 7.41
CA GLU A 47 7.50 1.77 7.14
C GLU A 47 7.75 0.44 7.89
N ASN A 48 8.93 0.21 8.47
CA ASN A 48 9.25 -1.05 9.16
C ASN A 48 9.59 -0.87 10.64
N GLY A 49 8.80 -0.10 11.40
CA GLY A 49 8.73 -0.23 12.88
C GLY A 49 9.99 0.09 13.70
N GLU A 50 11.15 0.33 13.08
CA GLU A 50 12.43 0.60 13.73
C GLU A 50 12.77 2.09 13.69
N VAL A 51 11.84 2.92 14.15
CA VAL A 51 12.19 4.29 14.62
C VAL A 51 12.28 4.27 16.14
N SER A 52 12.83 3.20 16.72
CA SER A 52 13.39 3.31 18.06
C SER A 52 14.82 3.85 17.93
N SER A 53 14.91 5.13 17.60
CA SER A 53 16.14 5.92 17.81
C SER A 53 16.54 5.99 19.29
N VAL A 54 15.71 5.43 20.18
CA VAL A 54 15.96 5.28 21.60
C VAL A 54 16.58 3.90 21.84
N THR A 55 17.83 3.89 22.28
CA THR A 55 18.53 2.66 22.68
C THR A 55 17.88 2.05 23.92
N PRO A 56 17.85 0.70 24.04
CA PRO A 56 17.29 0.03 25.21
C PRO A 56 17.99 0.44 26.51
N GLU A 57 19.30 0.65 26.46
CA GLU A 57 20.11 1.14 27.59
C GLU A 57 19.59 2.46 28.15
N ARG A 58 19.22 3.41 27.29
CA ARG A 58 18.70 4.71 27.71
C ARG A 58 17.36 4.59 28.44
N ILE A 59 16.54 3.62 28.03
CA ILE A 59 15.25 3.34 28.68
C ILE A 59 15.48 2.78 30.08
N GLU A 60 16.42 1.84 30.24
CA GLU A 60 16.76 1.24 31.52
C GLU A 60 17.36 2.27 32.49
N GLU A 61 18.23 3.15 32.00
CA GLU A 61 18.81 4.23 32.79
C GLU A 61 17.72 5.16 33.36
N ILE A 62 16.80 5.61 32.50
CA ILE A 62 15.67 6.47 32.92
C ILE A 62 14.78 5.74 33.93
N LYS A 63 14.45 4.46 33.69
CA LYS A 63 13.68 3.64 34.64
C LYS A 63 14.38 3.56 35.99
N SER A 64 15.70 3.37 36.02
CA SER A 64 16.50 3.34 37.25
C SER A 64 16.45 4.68 38.00
N GLN A 65 16.60 5.80 37.28
CA GLN A 65 16.53 7.14 37.87
C GLN A 65 15.14 7.44 38.45
N ILE A 66 14.06 6.99 37.79
CA ILE A 66 12.69 7.13 38.30
C ILE A 66 12.51 6.29 39.56
N ALA A 67 12.93 5.02 39.55
CA ALA A 67 12.82 4.14 40.71
C ALA A 67 13.60 4.65 41.93
N LYS A 68 14.76 5.27 41.71
CA LYS A 68 15.59 5.89 42.75
C LYS A 68 15.10 7.29 43.18
N GLY A 69 14.09 7.84 42.51
CA GLY A 69 13.58 9.19 42.77
C GLY A 69 14.55 10.32 42.36
N THR A 70 15.60 10.02 41.61
CA THR A 70 16.62 10.99 41.17
C THR A 70 16.32 11.59 39.79
N TYR A 71 15.26 11.13 39.12
CA TYR A 71 14.83 11.69 37.85
C TYR A 71 14.23 13.09 38.03
N LYS A 72 14.97 14.11 37.59
CA LYS A 72 14.53 15.51 37.63
C LYS A 72 13.90 15.93 36.30
N VAL A 73 12.62 16.28 36.35
CA VAL A 73 11.89 16.80 35.19
C VAL A 73 12.29 18.26 34.93
N ASP A 74 12.89 18.53 33.78
CA ASP A 74 13.26 19.88 33.36
C ASP A 74 12.16 20.52 32.50
N SER A 75 11.43 21.47 33.10
CA SER A 75 10.34 22.21 32.45
C SER A 75 10.79 23.05 31.25
N LYS A 76 12.03 23.56 31.25
CA LYS A 76 12.59 24.35 30.15
C LYS A 76 12.84 23.47 28.94
N LEU A 77 13.36 22.26 29.14
CA LEU A 77 13.55 21.29 28.07
C LEU A 77 12.23 20.84 27.45
N ILE A 78 11.21 20.61 28.29
CA ILE A 78 9.84 20.27 27.83
C ILE A 78 9.30 21.38 26.93
N ALA A 79 9.29 22.62 27.42
CA ALA A 79 8.79 23.76 26.66
C ALA A 79 9.55 23.96 25.35
N LYS A 80 10.89 23.84 25.36
CA LYS A 80 11.72 23.93 24.16
C LYS A 80 11.36 22.86 23.13
N LYS A 81 11.15 21.61 23.55
CA LYS A 81 10.81 20.50 22.66
C LYS A 81 9.41 20.65 22.08
N MET A 82 8.44 21.05 22.90
CA MET A 82 7.09 21.40 22.43
C MET A 82 7.18 22.48 21.36
N LEU A 83 7.88 23.58 21.64
CA LEU A 83 8.01 24.68 20.70
C LEU A 83 8.73 24.28 19.41
N SER A 84 9.78 23.44 19.48
CA SER A 84 10.49 22.95 18.29
C SER A 84 9.63 22.07 17.38
N LYS A 85 8.60 21.41 17.92
CA LYS A 85 7.67 20.60 17.12
C LYS A 85 6.68 21.47 16.33
N TYR A 86 6.35 22.65 16.85
CA TYR A 86 5.33 23.54 16.27
C TYR A 86 5.90 24.73 15.50
N ARG A 87 7.18 25.07 15.67
CA ARG A 87 7.85 26.06 14.83
C ARG A 87 8.41 25.38 13.58
N LYS A 88 7.80 25.69 12.43
CA LYS A 88 8.34 25.41 11.09
C LYS A 88 9.54 26.30 10.80
#